data_AF-A0A485C4H7-F1
#
_entry.id   AF-A0A485C4H7-F1
#
_cell.length_a   1.000
_cell.length_b   1.000
_cell.length_c   1.000
_cell.angle_alpha   90.00
_cell.angle_beta   90.00
_cell.angle_gamma   90.00
#
_symmetry.space_group_name_H-M   'P 1'
#
loop_
_entity.id
_entity.type
_entity.pdbx_description
1 polymer ?
#
loop_
_entity_poly.entity_id
_entity_poly.type
_entity_poly.pdbx_seq_one_letter_code
_entity_poly.pdbx_strand_id
1 'polypeptide(L)'
;MDRFCRSCWAGSADLAPSNLTIWSGSTSIKEDVAGNYIHYGVREFGMTAIGNGIALHGGFIPYTSTFLMFVEYARNAARMAALMKARQIMVYTHDSIGLGGRWSHSSGGRTAGQSAIDANFSTWRPCDQVETAVAWQAAIERQTGPTALILSRQNLAQMARTPQQVQDIARGGYVLKDAGGKPDLILIATGSEVEITVLAAEKLLAKGVNVRVVSLPSTDVFDAQDEAYRESVLPANVSARIAVEAGIADYWYKYVGLKGAIVGMRSYGESAPAEKLFPFFGFTVEHIVSLADEICNG
;
A
#
# COMPACT_ATOMS: atom_id res chain seq x y z
N MET A 1 -19.45 4.20 -5.58
CA MET A 1 -19.81 2.81 -5.19
C MET A 1 -21.16 2.34 -5.73
N ASP A 2 -22.20 3.18 -5.79
CA ASP A 2 -23.59 2.80 -6.18
C ASP A 2 -23.75 2.03 -7.51
N ARG A 3 -22.80 2.17 -8.45
CA ARG A 3 -22.77 1.44 -9.73
C ARG A 3 -21.64 0.42 -9.86
N PHE A 4 -20.77 0.28 -8.85
CA PHE A 4 -19.45 -0.31 -9.03
C PHE A 4 -19.42 -1.82 -8.76
N CYS A 5 -20.28 -2.34 -7.87
CA CYS A 5 -20.31 -3.76 -7.55
C CYS A 5 -21.57 -4.16 -6.75
N ARG A 6 -22.63 -4.63 -7.42
CA ARG A 6 -23.86 -5.09 -6.74
C ARG A 6 -23.66 -6.37 -5.90
N SER A 7 -22.64 -7.15 -6.24
CA SER A 7 -22.28 -8.38 -5.53
C SER A 7 -21.38 -8.14 -4.32
N CYS A 8 -20.98 -6.89 -4.03
CA CYS A 8 -20.04 -6.61 -2.96
C CYS A 8 -20.71 -6.69 -1.58
N TRP A 9 -20.12 -7.48 -0.69
CA TRP A 9 -20.59 -7.70 0.67
C TRP A 9 -19.55 -7.21 1.67
N ALA A 10 -19.95 -6.26 2.48
CA ALA A 10 -19.08 -5.47 3.32
C ALA A 10 -19.05 -5.99 4.76
N GLY A 11 -17.98 -5.70 5.48
CA GLY A 11 -18.06 -5.59 6.92
C GLY A 11 -16.75 -5.21 7.58
N SER A 12 -16.86 -4.81 8.85
CA SER A 12 -15.74 -4.40 9.66
C SER A 12 -15.80 -5.05 11.04
N ALA A 13 -14.62 -5.33 11.60
CA ALA A 13 -14.45 -5.82 12.95
C ALA A 13 -14.60 -4.67 13.98
N ASP A 14 -15.83 -4.19 14.16
CA ASP A 14 -16.19 -3.10 15.10
C ASP A 14 -15.56 -1.71 14.82
N LEU A 15 -14.96 -1.54 13.64
CA LEU A 15 -14.20 -0.34 13.26
C LEU A 15 -14.81 0.40 12.06
N ALA A 16 -16.09 0.17 11.75
CA ALA A 16 -16.79 0.77 10.61
C ALA A 16 -16.56 2.29 10.43
N PRO A 17 -16.75 3.15 11.47
CA PRO A 17 -16.52 4.59 11.33
C PRO A 17 -15.04 4.97 11.19
N SER A 18 -14.11 4.10 11.59
CA SER A 18 -12.66 4.34 11.48
C SER A 18 -12.06 3.78 10.20
N ASN A 19 -12.62 2.71 9.66
CA ASN A 19 -12.18 2.13 8.39
C ASN A 19 -12.91 2.70 7.17
N LEU A 20 -14.01 3.44 7.38
CA LEU A 20 -14.83 4.04 6.31
C LEU A 20 -15.41 3.00 5.33
N THR A 21 -15.97 1.92 5.87
CA THR A 21 -16.50 0.78 5.09
C THR A 21 -18.00 0.84 4.81
N ILE A 22 -18.72 1.79 5.42
CA ILE A 22 -20.14 2.02 5.17
C ILE A 22 -20.26 3.07 4.07
N TRP A 23 -21.05 2.77 3.04
CA TRP A 23 -21.42 3.72 1.98
C TRP A 23 -22.94 3.92 1.96
N SER A 24 -23.44 4.86 1.15
CA SER A 24 -24.85 5.28 1.17
C SER A 24 -25.89 4.16 0.92
N GLY A 25 -25.50 3.08 0.26
CA GLY A 25 -26.34 1.89 0.02
C GLY A 25 -25.95 0.67 0.85
N SER A 26 -25.19 0.87 1.93
CA SER A 26 -24.94 -0.19 2.91
C SER A 26 -26.18 -0.44 3.76
N THR A 27 -26.59 -1.71 3.87
CA THR A 27 -27.69 -2.14 4.74
C THR A 27 -27.24 -3.33 5.58
N SER A 28 -27.42 -3.23 6.89
CA SER A 28 -27.01 -4.28 7.83
C SER A 28 -27.86 -5.54 7.65
N ILE A 29 -27.21 -6.71 7.56
CA ILE A 29 -27.93 -8.01 7.49
C ILE A 29 -28.75 -8.34 8.75
N LYS A 30 -28.50 -7.60 9.85
CA LYS A 30 -29.30 -7.68 11.07
C LYS A 30 -30.62 -6.92 10.96
N GLU A 31 -30.63 -5.85 10.18
CA GLU A 31 -31.81 -4.99 9.97
C GLU A 31 -32.67 -5.51 8.82
N ASP A 32 -32.02 -5.93 7.73
CA ASP A 32 -32.66 -6.55 6.56
C ASP A 32 -31.81 -7.74 6.11
N VAL A 33 -32.39 -8.93 6.05
CA VAL A 33 -31.70 -10.16 5.61
C VAL A 33 -31.22 -10.09 4.16
N ALA A 34 -31.79 -9.20 3.34
CA ALA A 34 -31.33 -8.91 1.98
C ALA A 34 -30.23 -7.84 1.93
N GLY A 35 -29.75 -7.36 3.09
CA GLY A 35 -28.68 -6.40 3.22
C GLY A 35 -27.33 -6.89 2.70
N ASN A 36 -26.34 -5.99 2.71
CA ASN A 36 -25.02 -6.19 2.13
C ASN A 36 -23.88 -5.82 3.08
N TYR A 37 -24.17 -5.61 4.37
CA TYR A 37 -23.20 -5.21 5.39
C TYR A 37 -23.27 -6.08 6.65
N ILE A 38 -22.12 -6.55 7.12
CA ILE A 38 -21.96 -7.42 8.29
C ILE A 38 -21.19 -6.68 9.38
N HIS A 39 -21.81 -6.59 10.56
CA HIS A 39 -21.12 -6.15 11.78
C HIS A 39 -20.48 -7.36 12.46
N TYR A 40 -19.19 -7.58 12.22
CA TYR A 40 -18.49 -8.75 12.74
C TYR A 40 -18.20 -8.67 14.26
N GLY A 41 -18.18 -7.46 14.82
CA GLY A 41 -17.63 -7.19 16.16
C GLY A 41 -16.11 -7.40 16.21
N VAL A 42 -15.51 -7.37 17.40
CA VAL A 42 -14.04 -7.52 17.57
C VAL A 42 -13.59 -8.97 17.35
N ARG A 43 -13.56 -9.41 16.08
CA ARG A 43 -13.40 -10.80 15.67
C ARG A 43 -12.65 -10.94 14.34
N GLU A 44 -11.44 -10.40 14.22
CA GLU A 44 -10.70 -10.30 12.96
C GLU A 44 -10.46 -11.66 12.29
N PHE A 45 -10.09 -12.68 13.06
CA PHE A 45 -9.87 -14.02 12.53
C PHE A 45 -11.18 -14.62 12.01
N GLY A 46 -12.24 -14.59 12.83
CA GLY A 46 -13.56 -15.08 12.45
C GLY A 46 -14.11 -14.34 11.23
N MET A 47 -14.00 -13.01 11.21
CA MET A 47 -14.36 -12.16 10.07
C MET A 47 -13.68 -12.62 8.78
N THR A 48 -12.36 -12.81 8.83
CA THR A 48 -11.58 -13.16 7.62
C THR A 48 -11.90 -14.57 7.15
N ALA A 49 -12.07 -15.52 8.06
CA ALA A 49 -12.46 -16.90 7.72
C ALA A 49 -13.90 -16.98 7.19
N ILE A 50 -14.83 -16.21 7.74
CA ILE A 50 -16.20 -16.08 7.21
C ILE A 50 -16.16 -15.47 5.80
N GLY A 51 -15.34 -14.44 5.59
CA GLY A 51 -15.10 -13.85 4.27
C GLY A 51 -14.63 -14.89 3.24
N ASN A 52 -13.73 -15.79 3.62
CA ASN A 52 -13.35 -16.93 2.76
C ASN A 52 -14.56 -17.81 2.40
N GLY A 53 -15.39 -18.15 3.37
CA GLY A 53 -16.60 -18.95 3.14
C GLY A 53 -17.59 -18.26 2.20
N ILE A 54 -17.80 -16.94 2.35
CA ILE A 54 -18.65 -16.14 1.46
C ILE A 54 -18.09 -16.16 0.02
N ALA A 55 -16.78 -15.98 -0.14
CA ALA A 55 -16.14 -16.02 -1.47
C ALA A 55 -16.30 -17.39 -2.13
N LEU A 56 -16.15 -18.49 -1.37
CA LEU A 56 -16.25 -19.86 -1.88
C LEU A 56 -17.69 -20.30 -2.18
N HIS A 57 -18.67 -19.79 -1.43
CA HIS A 57 -20.07 -20.03 -1.71
C HIS A 57 -20.48 -19.51 -3.10
N GLY A 58 -19.87 -18.40 -3.53
CA GLY A 58 -20.18 -17.74 -4.79
C GLY A 58 -21.41 -16.83 -4.70
N GLY A 59 -21.55 -15.96 -5.71
CA GLY A 59 -22.59 -14.92 -5.78
C GLY A 59 -22.18 -13.57 -5.16
N PHE A 60 -21.12 -13.54 -4.34
CA PHE A 60 -20.68 -12.35 -3.61
C PHE A 60 -19.18 -12.08 -3.74
N ILE A 61 -18.79 -10.83 -3.53
CA ILE A 61 -17.40 -10.38 -3.42
C ILE A 61 -17.26 -9.79 -2.00
N PRO A 62 -16.79 -10.58 -1.03
CA PRO A 62 -16.65 -10.11 0.34
C PRO A 62 -15.49 -9.12 0.44
N TYR A 63 -15.73 -8.02 1.16
CA TYR A 63 -14.67 -7.19 1.70
C TYR A 63 -14.75 -7.10 3.23
N THR A 64 -13.63 -7.36 3.87
CA THR A 64 -13.47 -7.41 5.33
C THR A 64 -12.49 -6.34 5.78
N SER A 65 -12.70 -5.77 6.97
CA SER A 65 -11.94 -4.59 7.38
C SER A 65 -11.56 -4.53 8.85
N THR A 66 -10.34 -4.08 9.12
CA THR A 66 -9.80 -3.76 10.46
C THR A 66 -8.58 -2.83 10.32
N PHE A 67 -7.90 -2.47 11.42
CA PHE A 67 -6.60 -1.80 11.33
C PHE A 67 -5.50 -2.77 10.88
N LEU A 68 -4.49 -2.27 10.16
CA LEU A 68 -3.43 -3.11 9.61
C LEU A 68 -2.76 -3.99 10.66
N MET A 69 -2.51 -3.45 11.87
CA MET A 69 -1.89 -4.22 12.95
C MET A 69 -2.68 -5.50 13.29
N PHE A 70 -4.01 -5.46 13.22
CA PHE A 70 -4.85 -6.60 13.60
C PHE A 70 -4.96 -7.67 12.51
N VAL A 71 -4.29 -7.50 11.36
CA VAL A 71 -4.06 -8.62 10.43
C VAL A 71 -3.33 -9.78 11.10
N GLU A 72 -2.53 -9.52 12.15
CA GLU A 72 -1.89 -10.57 12.96
C GLU A 72 -2.90 -11.57 13.54
N TYR A 73 -4.04 -11.08 14.00
CA TYR A 73 -5.10 -11.94 14.54
C TYR A 73 -5.71 -12.81 13.44
N ALA A 74 -5.74 -12.32 12.20
CA ALA A 74 -6.37 -12.98 11.06
C ALA A 74 -5.40 -13.65 10.09
N ARG A 75 -4.09 -13.66 10.39
CA ARG A 75 -3.03 -13.94 9.41
C ARG A 75 -3.20 -15.29 8.72
N ASN A 76 -3.58 -16.32 9.48
CA ASN A 76 -3.80 -17.65 8.90
C ASN A 76 -5.06 -17.72 8.01
N ALA A 77 -6.15 -17.03 8.37
CA ALA A 77 -7.31 -16.94 7.48
C ALA A 77 -6.98 -16.21 6.17
N ALA A 78 -6.19 -15.13 6.24
CA ALA A 78 -5.74 -14.40 5.06
C ALA A 78 -4.84 -15.26 4.16
N ARG A 79 -3.94 -16.05 4.76
CA ARG A 79 -3.16 -17.08 4.08
C ARG A 79 -4.04 -18.11 3.38
N MET A 80 -5.05 -18.62 4.08
CA MET A 80 -5.98 -19.59 3.50
C MET A 80 -6.75 -19.01 2.31
N ALA A 81 -7.09 -17.71 2.34
CA ALA A 81 -7.69 -17.03 1.19
C ALA A 81 -6.80 -17.13 -0.07
N ALA A 82 -5.49 -16.87 0.09
CA ALA A 82 -4.51 -16.96 -1.01
C ALA A 82 -4.34 -18.40 -1.51
N LEU A 83 -4.24 -19.37 -0.59
CA LEU A 83 -4.12 -20.79 -0.91
C LEU A 83 -5.34 -21.30 -1.69
N MET A 84 -6.54 -20.94 -1.24
CA MET A 84 -7.80 -21.36 -1.86
C MET A 84 -8.16 -20.54 -3.12
N LYS A 85 -7.34 -19.53 -3.47
CA LYS A 85 -7.63 -18.58 -4.55
C LYS A 85 -8.97 -17.86 -4.36
N ALA A 86 -9.36 -17.62 -3.11
CA ALA A 86 -10.63 -16.98 -2.77
C ALA A 86 -10.59 -15.49 -3.13
N ARG A 87 -11.59 -15.03 -3.89
CA ARG A 87 -11.79 -13.61 -4.23
C ARG A 87 -12.32 -12.85 -3.01
N GLN A 88 -11.42 -12.30 -2.22
CA GLN A 88 -11.73 -11.50 -1.03
C GLN A 88 -10.91 -10.21 -1.02
N ILE A 89 -11.56 -9.09 -0.70
CA ILE A 89 -10.89 -7.81 -0.52
C ILE A 89 -10.66 -7.56 0.97
N MET A 90 -9.45 -7.24 1.38
CA MET A 90 -9.09 -7.00 2.78
C MET A 90 -8.69 -5.54 2.93
N VAL A 91 -9.56 -4.75 3.57
CA VAL A 91 -9.34 -3.32 3.78
C VAL A 91 -8.64 -3.12 5.11
N TYR A 92 -7.37 -2.73 5.06
CA TYR A 92 -6.55 -2.49 6.25
C TYR A 92 -6.18 -1.01 6.32
N THR A 93 -6.77 -0.29 7.27
CA THR A 93 -6.48 1.14 7.47
C THR A 93 -5.46 1.36 8.60
N HIS A 94 -5.03 2.61 8.81
CA HIS A 94 -4.04 2.96 9.85
C HIS A 94 -2.72 2.21 9.66
N ASP A 95 -2.15 2.36 8.46
CA ASP A 95 -1.07 1.54 7.93
C ASP A 95 0.33 1.75 8.54
N SER A 96 0.56 2.83 9.27
CA SER A 96 1.91 3.29 9.63
C SER A 96 1.96 4.07 10.95
N ILE A 97 3.14 4.58 11.29
CA ILE A 97 3.35 5.55 12.38
C ILE A 97 2.51 6.83 12.21
N GLY A 98 1.93 7.08 11.02
CA GLY A 98 0.97 8.15 10.76
C GLY A 98 -0.30 8.08 11.63
N LEU A 99 -0.60 6.93 12.25
CA LEU A 99 -1.67 6.83 13.26
C LEU A 99 -1.40 7.73 14.49
N GLY A 100 -0.15 7.90 14.90
CA GLY A 100 0.25 8.73 16.04
C GLY A 100 0.14 8.04 17.41
N GLY A 101 -0.48 8.70 18.38
CA GLY A 101 -0.42 8.40 19.83
C GLY A 101 -1.01 7.07 20.33
N ARG A 102 -1.12 6.06 19.49
CA ARG A 102 -1.47 4.68 19.85
C ARG A 102 -0.37 3.75 19.37
N TRP A 103 0.74 3.78 20.09
CA TRP A 103 1.94 3.03 19.76
C TRP A 103 1.70 1.52 19.50
N SER A 104 0.94 0.85 20.38
CA SER A 104 0.56 -0.57 20.21
C SER A 104 -0.32 -0.88 19.00
N HIS A 105 -0.92 0.13 18.38
CA HIS A 105 -1.76 0.01 17.19
C HIS A 105 -1.05 0.48 15.92
N SER A 106 0.06 1.19 16.07
CA SER A 106 0.90 1.47 14.92
C SER A 106 1.52 0.15 14.47
N SER A 107 1.57 -0.05 13.16
CA SER A 107 2.02 -1.30 12.57
C SER A 107 3.48 -1.66 12.90
N GLY A 108 4.21 -0.80 13.62
CA GLY A 108 5.45 -1.16 14.32
C GLY A 108 6.56 -1.73 13.44
N GLY A 109 6.55 -1.41 12.15
CA GLY A 109 7.46 -1.97 11.15
C GLY A 109 6.80 -2.88 10.13
N ARG A 110 5.56 -3.35 10.34
CA ARG A 110 4.79 -4.07 9.32
C ARG A 110 4.19 -3.14 8.27
N THR A 111 4.79 -3.12 7.08
CA THR A 111 4.17 -2.51 5.89
C THR A 111 3.61 -3.52 4.90
N ALA A 112 3.13 -3.01 3.76
CA ALA A 112 2.72 -3.74 2.58
C ALA A 112 3.67 -4.92 2.24
N GLY A 113 4.99 -4.73 2.37
CA GLY A 113 5.98 -5.78 2.15
C GLY A 113 5.92 -6.97 3.12
N GLN A 114 5.59 -6.74 4.41
CA GLN A 114 5.38 -7.81 5.41
C GLN A 114 3.92 -8.33 5.45
N SER A 115 3.01 -7.57 4.83
CA SER A 115 1.64 -7.99 4.52
C SER A 115 1.56 -8.84 3.25
N ALA A 116 2.68 -9.06 2.54
CA ALA A 116 2.81 -10.19 1.62
C ALA A 116 2.71 -11.48 2.45
N ILE A 117 1.47 -11.89 2.67
CA ILE A 117 1.14 -12.93 3.63
C ILE A 117 1.63 -14.28 3.13
N ASP A 118 1.59 -14.54 1.83
CA ASP A 118 2.14 -15.73 1.16
C ASP A 118 2.16 -15.51 -0.37
N ALA A 119 2.58 -16.52 -1.13
CA ALA A 119 2.36 -16.57 -2.58
C ALA A 119 0.86 -16.38 -2.92
N ASN A 120 0.58 -15.75 -4.07
CA ASN A 120 -0.78 -15.45 -4.55
C ASN A 120 -1.60 -14.48 -3.66
N PHE A 121 -0.93 -13.63 -2.89
CA PHE A 121 -1.55 -12.54 -2.15
C PHE A 121 -1.19 -11.20 -2.81
N SER A 122 -2.20 -10.41 -3.21
CA SER A 122 -1.95 -9.10 -3.84
C SER A 122 -2.07 -7.99 -2.81
N THR A 123 -1.11 -7.08 -2.78
CA THR A 123 -1.07 -5.99 -1.80
C THR A 123 -0.92 -4.65 -2.50
N TRP A 124 -1.81 -3.72 -2.18
CA TRP A 124 -1.80 -2.36 -2.70
C TRP A 124 -1.67 -1.35 -1.57
N ARG A 125 -0.66 -0.47 -1.66
CA ARG A 125 -0.46 0.68 -0.77
C ARG A 125 -0.49 1.98 -1.59
N PRO A 126 -1.70 2.47 -1.94
CA PRO A 126 -1.88 3.61 -2.83
C PRO A 126 -1.46 4.94 -2.17
N CYS A 127 -0.88 5.85 -2.95
CA CYS A 127 -0.39 7.14 -2.47
C CYS A 127 -1.42 8.27 -2.46
N ASP A 128 -2.55 8.09 -3.14
CA ASP A 128 -3.64 9.07 -3.19
C ASP A 128 -4.96 8.43 -3.61
N GLN A 129 -6.00 9.25 -3.79
CA GLN A 129 -7.33 8.79 -4.17
C GLN A 129 -7.40 8.14 -5.57
N VAL A 130 -6.51 8.52 -6.50
CA VAL A 130 -6.49 7.96 -7.86
C VAL A 130 -5.92 6.54 -7.81
N GLU A 131 -4.78 6.36 -7.14
CA GLU A 131 -4.25 5.02 -6.93
C GLU A 131 -5.18 4.15 -6.10
N THR A 132 -5.88 4.73 -5.11
CA THR A 132 -6.87 4.01 -4.30
C THR A 132 -8.02 3.49 -5.17
N ALA A 133 -8.51 4.30 -6.11
CA ALA A 133 -9.57 3.89 -7.03
C ALA A 133 -9.12 2.74 -7.96
N VAL A 134 -7.90 2.83 -8.52
CA VAL A 134 -7.33 1.75 -9.36
C VAL A 134 -7.09 0.48 -8.55
N ALA A 135 -6.59 0.60 -7.31
CA ALA A 135 -6.39 -0.54 -6.41
C ALA A 135 -7.72 -1.25 -6.09
N TRP A 136 -8.80 -0.49 -5.82
CA TRP A 136 -10.14 -1.05 -5.65
C TRP A 136 -10.67 -1.74 -6.90
N GLN A 137 -10.45 -1.14 -8.08
CA GLN A 137 -10.83 -1.76 -9.36
C GLN A 137 -10.09 -3.09 -9.54
N ALA A 138 -8.76 -3.10 -9.38
CA ALA A 138 -7.94 -4.31 -9.50
C ALA A 138 -8.35 -5.38 -8.46
N ALA A 139 -8.65 -4.97 -7.23
CA ALA A 139 -9.12 -5.86 -6.18
C ALA A 139 -10.47 -6.50 -6.52
N ILE A 140 -11.39 -5.73 -7.10
CA ILE A 140 -12.67 -6.25 -7.58
C ILE A 140 -12.41 -7.20 -8.74
N GLU A 141 -11.68 -6.81 -9.78
CA GLU A 141 -11.48 -7.60 -11.01
C GLU A 141 -10.70 -8.91 -10.79
N ARG A 142 -9.86 -8.97 -9.75
CA ARG A 142 -9.07 -10.17 -9.44
C ARG A 142 -9.95 -11.32 -8.98
N GLN A 143 -9.97 -12.42 -9.75
CA GLN A 143 -10.79 -13.60 -9.46
C GLN A 143 -10.03 -14.75 -8.82
N THR A 144 -8.70 -14.71 -8.79
CA THR A 144 -7.84 -15.85 -8.48
C THR A 144 -7.10 -15.73 -7.15
N GLY A 145 -7.56 -14.86 -6.25
CA GLY A 145 -7.02 -14.74 -4.89
C GLY A 145 -7.45 -13.47 -4.16
N PRO A 146 -6.93 -13.26 -2.94
CA PRO A 146 -7.28 -12.12 -2.09
C PRO A 146 -6.40 -10.90 -2.35
N THR A 147 -7.00 -9.72 -2.23
CA THR A 147 -6.28 -8.44 -2.36
C THR A 147 -6.39 -7.64 -1.07
N ALA A 148 -5.25 -7.22 -0.51
CA ALA A 148 -5.21 -6.28 0.59
C ALA A 148 -5.03 -4.84 0.10
N LEU A 149 -5.83 -3.94 0.65
CA LEU A 149 -5.72 -2.49 0.48
C LEU A 149 -5.17 -1.91 1.78
N ILE A 150 -3.97 -1.33 1.70
CA ILE A 150 -3.23 -0.77 2.82
C ILE A 150 -3.39 0.75 2.80
N LEU A 151 -4.19 1.28 3.73
CA LEU A 151 -4.71 2.65 3.65
C LEU A 151 -4.25 3.50 4.85
N SER A 152 -3.89 4.74 4.57
CA SER A 152 -3.49 5.71 5.58
C SER A 152 -4.67 6.13 6.47
N ARG A 153 -4.34 6.68 7.65
CA ARG A 153 -5.30 7.44 8.46
C ARG A 153 -5.38 8.90 8.02
N GLN A 154 -4.21 9.47 7.76
CA GLN A 154 -4.00 10.85 7.38
C GLN A 154 -4.37 11.10 5.91
N ASN A 155 -4.74 12.33 5.61
CA ASN A 155 -4.93 12.80 4.24
C ASN A 155 -3.61 12.73 3.47
N LEU A 156 -3.68 12.36 2.19
CA LEU A 156 -2.54 12.30 1.29
C LEU A 156 -2.75 13.30 0.15
N ALA A 157 -1.68 13.99 -0.26
CA ALA A 157 -1.72 14.88 -1.41
C ALA A 157 -1.92 14.07 -2.71
N GLN A 158 -2.79 14.57 -3.60
CA GLN A 158 -2.94 13.97 -4.92
C GLN A 158 -1.76 14.33 -5.80
N MET A 159 -1.17 13.33 -6.46
CA MET A 159 -0.09 13.52 -7.42
C MET A 159 -0.62 13.88 -8.80
N ALA A 160 0.04 14.84 -9.46
CA ALA A 160 -0.22 15.15 -10.87
C ALA A 160 0.22 13.97 -11.75
N ARG A 161 -0.61 13.59 -12.72
CA ARG A 161 -0.37 12.48 -13.64
C ARG A 161 -0.82 12.81 -15.05
N THR A 162 -0.09 12.30 -16.03
CA THR A 162 -0.54 12.20 -17.42
C THR A 162 -1.57 11.08 -17.57
N PRO A 163 -2.37 11.06 -18.66
CA PRO A 163 -3.30 9.97 -18.91
C PRO A 163 -2.65 8.58 -18.96
N GLN A 164 -1.43 8.48 -19.50
CA GLN A 164 -0.68 7.23 -19.54
C GLN A 164 -0.29 6.77 -18.14
N GLN A 165 0.22 7.68 -17.30
CA GLN A 165 0.57 7.36 -15.92
C GLN A 165 -0.64 6.88 -15.10
N VAL A 166 -1.84 7.40 -15.36
CA VAL A 166 -3.07 6.90 -14.71
C VAL A 166 -3.33 5.43 -15.09
N GLN A 167 -3.09 5.04 -16.35
CA GLN A 167 -3.22 3.64 -16.78
C GLN A 167 -2.12 2.76 -16.17
N ASP A 168 -0.90 3.29 -16.08
CA ASP A 168 0.26 2.55 -15.57
C ASP A 168 0.17 2.24 -14.07
N ILE A 169 -0.70 2.90 -13.30
CA ILE A 169 -1.01 2.52 -11.90
C ILE A 169 -1.41 1.05 -11.82
N ALA A 170 -2.22 0.56 -12.78
CA ALA A 170 -2.69 -0.82 -12.82
C ALA A 170 -1.55 -1.84 -13.06
N ARG A 171 -0.35 -1.37 -13.44
CA ARG A 171 0.86 -2.18 -13.62
C ARG A 171 1.68 -2.30 -12.33
N GLY A 172 1.18 -1.79 -11.20
CA GLY A 172 1.73 -1.96 -9.85
C GLY A 172 2.93 -1.08 -9.53
N GLY A 173 3.65 -0.60 -10.54
CA GLY A 173 4.82 0.26 -10.40
C GLY A 173 5.09 1.05 -11.66
N TYR A 174 5.22 2.37 -11.56
CA TYR A 174 5.34 3.26 -12.71
C TYR A 174 6.15 4.52 -12.41
N VAL A 175 6.66 5.15 -13.47
CA VAL A 175 7.41 6.41 -13.37
C VAL A 175 6.43 7.56 -13.14
N LEU A 176 6.50 8.19 -11.97
CA LEU A 176 5.66 9.33 -11.59
C LEU A 176 6.28 10.66 -11.98
N LYS A 177 7.59 10.82 -11.75
CA LYS A 177 8.38 11.96 -12.22
C LYS A 177 9.66 11.48 -12.88
N ASP A 178 10.07 12.15 -13.94
CA ASP A 178 11.30 11.86 -14.68
C ASP A 178 11.84 13.17 -15.26
N ALA A 179 13.16 13.38 -15.21
CA ALA A 179 13.78 14.54 -15.87
C ALA A 179 14.25 14.24 -17.30
N GLY A 180 14.03 13.00 -17.77
CA GLY A 180 14.42 12.51 -19.10
C GLY A 180 15.89 12.06 -19.16
N GLY A 181 16.25 11.34 -20.23
CA GLY A 181 17.58 10.73 -20.35
C GLY A 181 17.81 9.58 -19.35
N LYS A 182 19.09 9.24 -19.11
CA LYS A 182 19.45 8.23 -18.10
C LYS A 182 19.45 8.90 -16.72
N PRO A 183 18.67 8.43 -15.73
CA PRO A 183 18.69 9.00 -14.39
C PRO A 183 20.00 8.63 -13.67
N ASP A 184 20.50 9.58 -12.89
CA ASP A 184 21.61 9.38 -11.95
C ASP A 184 21.12 8.61 -10.71
N LEU A 185 19.85 8.82 -10.34
CA LEU A 185 19.22 8.28 -9.14
C LEU A 185 17.75 7.94 -9.38
N ILE A 186 17.31 6.81 -8.83
CA ILE A 186 15.89 6.44 -8.79
C ILE A 186 15.40 6.42 -7.34
N LEU A 187 14.38 7.23 -7.04
CA LEU A 187 13.64 7.17 -5.78
C LEU A 187 12.39 6.30 -5.97
N ILE A 188 12.19 5.33 -5.09
CA ILE A 188 11.08 4.37 -5.12
C ILE A 188 10.27 4.60 -3.84
N ALA A 189 8.97 4.87 -3.97
CA ALA A 189 8.12 5.13 -2.81
C ALA A 189 6.74 4.50 -2.95
N THR A 190 6.06 4.32 -1.82
CA THR A 190 4.69 3.79 -1.74
C THR A 190 3.87 4.66 -0.80
N GLY A 191 2.54 4.60 -0.93
CA GLY A 191 1.63 5.20 0.03
C GLY A 191 1.94 6.65 0.39
N SER A 192 1.92 6.95 1.69
CA SER A 192 2.13 8.31 2.21
C SER A 192 3.50 8.90 1.94
N GLU A 193 4.50 8.09 1.60
CA GLU A 193 5.88 8.57 1.42
C GLU A 193 6.15 9.08 0.00
N VAL A 194 5.23 8.89 -0.95
CA VAL A 194 5.38 9.42 -2.32
C VAL A 194 5.48 10.94 -2.31
N GLU A 195 4.70 11.64 -1.48
CA GLU A 195 4.73 13.10 -1.39
C GLU A 195 6.13 13.62 -0.97
N ILE A 196 6.67 13.10 0.14
CA ILE A 196 7.98 13.54 0.64
C ILE A 196 9.10 13.20 -0.34
N THR A 197 8.95 12.10 -1.08
CA THR A 197 9.89 11.63 -2.09
C THR A 197 9.90 12.55 -3.30
N VAL A 198 8.72 13.01 -3.74
CA VAL A 198 8.59 14.00 -4.80
C VAL A 198 9.24 15.34 -4.40
N LEU A 199 9.05 15.79 -3.16
CA LEU A 199 9.69 16.99 -2.64
C LEU A 199 11.24 16.86 -2.58
N ALA A 200 11.75 15.68 -2.23
CA ALA A 200 13.18 15.39 -2.27
C ALA A 200 13.74 15.40 -3.70
N ALA A 201 13.01 14.82 -4.65
CA ALA A 201 13.38 14.85 -6.07
C ALA A 201 13.47 16.28 -6.62
N GLU A 202 12.57 17.18 -6.21
CA GLU A 202 12.60 18.59 -6.61
C GLU A 202 13.86 19.30 -6.10
N LYS A 203 14.26 19.06 -4.85
CA LYS A 203 15.52 19.60 -4.30
C LYS A 203 16.76 19.04 -5.01
N LEU A 204 16.78 17.75 -5.31
CA LEU A 204 17.89 17.10 -5.99
C LEU A 204 18.03 17.57 -7.44
N LEU A 205 16.90 17.73 -8.14
CA LEU A 205 16.88 18.29 -9.49
C LEU A 205 17.40 19.73 -9.51
N ALA A 206 17.05 20.54 -8.52
CA ALA A 206 17.59 21.91 -8.37
C ALA A 206 19.11 21.94 -8.10
N LYS A 207 19.69 20.85 -7.59
CA LYS A 207 21.14 20.65 -7.45
C LYS A 207 21.81 20.08 -8.72
N GLY A 208 21.04 19.78 -9.76
CA GLY A 208 21.54 19.22 -11.02
C GLY A 208 21.63 17.70 -11.06
N VAL A 209 21.03 16.98 -10.11
CA VAL A 209 20.95 15.51 -10.15
C VAL A 209 19.77 15.09 -11.02
N ASN A 210 20.00 14.20 -11.99
CA ASN A 210 18.92 13.64 -12.81
C ASN A 210 18.17 12.56 -12.01
N VAL A 211 17.08 12.95 -11.36
CA VAL A 211 16.29 12.06 -10.49
C VAL A 211 15.02 11.58 -11.17
N ARG A 212 14.78 10.27 -11.07
CA ARG A 212 13.50 9.63 -11.38
C ARG A 212 12.76 9.27 -10.09
N VAL A 213 11.45 9.49 -10.05
CA VAL A 213 10.56 9.03 -8.97
C VAL A 213 9.63 7.95 -9.50
N VAL A 214 9.65 6.79 -8.86
CA VAL A 214 8.78 5.64 -9.12
C VAL A 214 7.78 5.51 -7.97
N SER A 215 6.48 5.55 -8.31
CA SER A 215 5.43 5.11 -7.39
C SER A 215 5.26 3.60 -7.56
N LEU A 216 5.33 2.85 -6.46
CA LEU A 216 5.28 1.38 -6.46
C LEU A 216 4.11 0.85 -5.62
N PRO A 217 2.85 1.19 -5.94
CA PRO A 217 1.70 0.86 -5.09
C PRO A 217 1.47 -0.65 -4.90
N SER A 218 1.87 -1.50 -5.84
CA SER A 218 1.76 -2.96 -5.70
C SER A 218 2.98 -3.66 -6.31
N THR A 219 3.81 -4.20 -5.42
CA THR A 219 5.02 -4.92 -5.78
C THR A 219 4.73 -6.24 -6.50
N ASP A 220 3.73 -6.99 -6.06
CA ASP A 220 3.34 -8.25 -6.70
C ASP A 220 2.84 -8.04 -8.13
N VAL A 221 2.08 -6.98 -8.38
CA VAL A 221 1.59 -6.64 -9.72
C VAL A 221 2.74 -6.13 -10.60
N PHE A 222 3.66 -5.35 -10.05
CA PHE A 222 4.86 -4.90 -10.77
C PHE A 222 5.79 -6.06 -11.13
N ASP A 223 6.03 -6.98 -10.20
CA ASP A 223 6.87 -8.17 -10.41
C ASP A 223 6.33 -9.08 -11.50
N ALA A 224 5.00 -9.14 -11.66
CA ALA A 224 4.32 -9.93 -12.68
C ALA A 224 4.36 -9.30 -14.09
N GLN A 225 4.86 -8.06 -14.22
CA GLN A 225 5.00 -7.41 -15.53
C GLN A 225 6.12 -8.04 -16.35
N ASP A 226 6.03 -7.88 -17.67
CA ASP A 226 7.09 -8.27 -18.59
C ASP A 226 8.42 -7.58 -18.25
N GLU A 227 9.53 -8.22 -18.61
CA GLU A 227 10.88 -7.74 -18.31
C GLU A 227 11.15 -6.36 -18.94
N ALA A 228 10.64 -6.11 -20.16
CA ALA A 228 10.85 -4.85 -20.83
C ALA A 228 10.19 -3.68 -20.07
N TYR A 229 9.00 -3.88 -19.50
CA TYR A 229 8.36 -2.89 -18.66
C TYR A 229 9.11 -2.67 -17.35
N ARG A 230 9.48 -3.74 -16.64
CA ARG A 230 10.23 -3.61 -15.39
C ARG A 230 11.55 -2.88 -15.60
N GLU A 231 12.25 -3.15 -16.71
CA GLU A 231 13.47 -2.44 -17.11
C GLU A 231 13.20 -0.98 -17.49
N SER A 232 12.05 -0.69 -18.13
CA SER A 232 11.68 0.70 -18.45
C SER A 232 11.44 1.57 -17.20
N VAL A 233 11.00 0.97 -16.10
CA VAL A 233 10.73 1.66 -14.82
C VAL A 233 11.97 1.69 -13.93
N LEU A 234 12.61 0.53 -13.71
CA LEU A 234 13.77 0.34 -12.85
C LEU A 234 14.98 -0.20 -13.65
N PRO A 235 15.58 0.61 -14.54
CA PRO A 235 16.64 0.14 -15.43
C PRO A 235 17.84 -0.41 -14.65
N ALA A 236 18.30 -1.59 -15.04
CA ALA A 236 19.38 -2.32 -14.36
C ALA A 236 20.72 -1.55 -14.38
N ASN A 237 20.91 -0.67 -15.35
CA ASN A 237 22.11 0.17 -15.49
C ASN A 237 22.13 1.41 -14.56
N VAL A 238 21.13 1.56 -13.69
CA VAL A 238 21.05 2.59 -12.63
C VAL A 238 20.94 1.88 -11.28
N SER A 239 22.08 1.71 -10.61
CA SER A 239 22.18 1.03 -9.31
C SER A 239 21.95 1.96 -8.12
N ALA A 240 22.09 3.28 -8.30
CA ALA A 240 21.77 4.25 -7.26
C ALA A 240 20.25 4.35 -7.13
N ARG A 241 19.73 3.73 -6.07
CA ARG A 241 18.29 3.62 -5.81
C ARG A 241 18.04 3.88 -4.34
N ILE A 242 17.00 4.65 -4.01
CA ILE A 242 16.54 4.86 -2.64
C ILE A 242 15.09 4.43 -2.54
N ALA A 243 14.80 3.51 -1.63
CA ALA A 243 13.42 3.20 -1.27
C ALA A 243 12.97 4.04 -0.07
N VAL A 244 11.75 4.58 -0.10
CA VAL A 244 11.16 5.42 0.95
C VAL A 244 9.79 4.86 1.31
N GLU A 245 9.69 4.25 2.49
CA GLU A 245 8.44 3.70 3.01
C GLU A 245 8.47 3.69 4.55
N ALA A 246 7.37 4.10 5.19
CA ALA A 246 7.17 4.02 6.64
C ALA A 246 6.92 2.58 7.13
N GLY A 247 7.88 1.69 6.81
CA GLY A 247 7.85 0.25 7.04
C GLY A 247 9.21 -0.39 7.15
N ILE A 248 9.25 -1.69 7.40
CA ILE A 248 10.52 -2.40 7.57
C ILE A 248 11.45 -2.17 6.38
N ALA A 249 12.67 -1.74 6.65
CA ALA A 249 13.62 -1.42 5.60
C ALA A 249 13.99 -2.66 4.77
N ASP A 250 14.23 -3.81 5.41
CA ASP A 250 14.87 -4.96 4.76
C ASP A 250 14.08 -5.56 3.58
N TYR A 251 12.77 -5.31 3.48
CA TYR A 251 11.96 -5.68 2.33
C TYR A 251 12.49 -5.07 1.01
N TRP A 252 13.02 -3.85 1.09
CA TRP A 252 13.35 -3.03 -0.07
C TRP A 252 14.64 -3.43 -0.78
N TYR A 253 15.49 -4.26 -0.16
CA TYR A 253 16.72 -4.75 -0.79
C TYR A 253 16.47 -5.46 -2.12
N LYS A 254 15.28 -6.04 -2.32
CA LYS A 254 14.86 -6.61 -3.61
C LYS A 254 14.96 -5.60 -4.78
N TYR A 255 14.60 -4.34 -4.53
CA TYR A 255 14.52 -3.30 -5.57
C TYR A 255 15.74 -2.39 -5.60
N VAL A 256 16.36 -2.12 -4.45
CA VAL A 256 17.51 -1.22 -4.34
C VAL A 256 18.86 -1.93 -4.44
N GLY A 257 18.89 -3.25 -4.22
CA GLY A 257 20.13 -4.03 -4.21
C GLY A 257 21.08 -3.64 -3.09
N LEU A 258 22.35 -4.04 -3.21
CA LEU A 258 23.39 -3.79 -2.19
C LEU A 258 24.06 -2.41 -2.31
N LYS A 259 23.78 -1.68 -3.40
CA LYS A 259 24.36 -0.37 -3.69
C LYS A 259 23.40 0.79 -3.47
N GLY A 260 22.13 0.50 -3.20
CA GLY A 260 21.13 1.51 -2.89
C GLY A 260 21.03 1.81 -1.39
N ALA A 261 20.11 2.70 -1.04
CA ALA A 261 19.78 3.04 0.34
C ALA A 261 18.27 2.90 0.60
N ILE A 262 17.88 2.90 1.88
CA ILE A 262 16.50 2.68 2.30
C ILE A 262 16.18 3.63 3.46
N VAL A 263 15.20 4.52 3.24
CA VAL A 263 14.53 5.28 4.30
C VAL A 263 13.32 4.45 4.75
N GLY A 264 13.52 3.70 5.82
CA GLY A 264 12.50 2.82 6.39
C GLY A 264 12.69 2.60 7.88
N MET A 265 11.67 2.03 8.51
CA MET A 265 11.66 1.63 9.91
C MET A 265 12.63 0.47 10.15
N ARG A 266 13.34 0.51 11.29
CA ARG A 266 14.23 -0.57 11.78
C ARG A 266 13.92 -1.02 13.20
N SER A 267 12.95 -0.37 13.80
CA SER A 267 12.45 -0.66 15.12
C SER A 267 10.93 -0.61 15.06
N TYR A 268 10.33 -1.04 16.16
CA TYR A 268 9.01 -0.55 16.45
C TYR A 268 9.06 1.00 16.62
N GLY A 269 8.01 1.72 16.22
CA GLY A 269 7.86 3.17 16.46
C GLY A 269 7.62 3.60 17.93
N GLU A 270 6.99 4.76 18.12
CA GLU A 270 6.74 5.35 19.46
C GLU A 270 5.35 5.99 19.61
N SER A 271 4.96 6.33 20.86
CA SER A 271 3.70 7.04 21.14
C SER A 271 3.89 8.56 21.11
N ALA A 272 3.65 9.18 19.95
CA ALA A 272 3.66 10.64 19.81
C ALA A 272 2.73 11.09 18.65
N PRO A 273 2.46 12.40 18.49
CA PRO A 273 1.83 12.93 17.28
C PRO A 273 2.61 12.54 16.02
N ALA A 274 1.91 12.20 14.93
CA ALA A 274 2.52 11.73 13.67
C ALA A 274 3.57 12.71 13.13
N GLU A 275 3.29 14.01 13.20
CA GLU A 275 4.20 15.11 12.79
C GLU A 275 5.56 15.09 13.52
N LYS A 276 5.64 14.48 14.71
CA LYS A 276 6.89 14.29 15.45
C LYS A 276 7.53 12.94 15.16
N LEU A 277 6.72 11.91 14.91
CA LEU A 277 7.20 10.57 14.62
C LEU A 277 7.93 10.50 13.27
N PHE A 278 7.40 11.12 12.22
CA PHE A 278 8.04 11.07 10.90
C PHE A 278 9.47 11.64 10.93
N PRO A 279 9.74 12.86 11.44
CA PRO A 279 11.12 13.36 11.56
C PRO A 279 12.00 12.52 12.50
N PHE A 280 11.45 12.05 13.62
CA PHE A 280 12.19 11.22 14.56
C PHE A 280 12.70 9.92 13.93
N PHE A 281 11.90 9.30 13.05
CA PHE A 281 12.28 8.10 12.30
C PHE A 281 12.99 8.40 10.96
N GLY A 282 13.36 9.65 10.70
CA GLY A 282 14.12 10.03 9.51
C GLY A 282 13.29 10.16 8.22
N PHE A 283 11.96 10.24 8.29
CA PHE A 283 11.12 10.56 7.15
C PHE A 283 11.09 12.08 6.93
N THR A 284 12.21 12.62 6.47
CA THR A 284 12.36 14.03 6.11
C THR A 284 12.94 14.16 4.71
N VAL A 285 12.61 15.27 4.06
CA VAL A 285 13.16 15.60 2.74
C VAL A 285 14.69 15.68 2.81
N GLU A 286 15.21 16.28 3.88
CA GLU A 286 16.63 16.49 4.12
C GLU A 286 17.39 15.17 4.23
N HIS A 287 16.81 14.18 4.91
CA HIS A 287 17.44 12.86 5.05
C HIS A 287 17.50 12.12 3.70
N ILE A 288 16.43 12.15 2.91
CA ILE A 288 16.42 11.55 1.56
C ILE A 288 17.48 12.21 0.67
N VAL A 289 17.58 13.54 0.70
CA VAL A 289 18.59 14.30 -0.05
C VAL A 289 20.01 13.96 0.43
N SER A 290 20.24 13.82 1.73
CA SER A 290 21.54 13.43 2.28
C SER A 290 21.97 12.05 1.80
N LEU A 291 21.06 11.06 1.86
CA LEU A 291 21.36 9.71 1.37
C LEU A 291 21.63 9.70 -0.14
N ALA A 292 20.92 10.52 -0.91
CA ALA A 292 21.16 10.69 -2.34
C ALA A 292 22.57 11.24 -2.61
N ASP A 293 23.01 12.25 -1.85
CA ASP A 293 24.36 12.80 -1.96
C ASP A 293 25.43 11.74 -1.60
N GLU A 294 25.16 10.84 -0.65
CA GLU A 294 26.09 9.74 -0.29
C GLU A 294 26.23 8.68 -1.39
N ILE A 295 25.12 8.19 -1.95
CA ILE A 295 25.14 7.10 -2.94
C ILE A 295 25.50 7.55 -4.36
N CYS A 296 25.30 8.83 -4.70
CA CYS A 296 25.68 9.36 -6.01
C CYS A 296 27.17 9.71 -6.09
N ASN A 297 27.83 9.94 -4.95
CA ASN A 297 29.25 10.32 -4.88
C ASN A 297 30.19 9.17 -4.47
N GLY A 298 29.65 8.00 -4.10
CA GLY A 298 30.41 6.80 -3.70
C GLY A 298 30.49 5.75 -4.80
#